data_AF-A0A837B026-F1
#
_entry.id   AF-A0A837B026-F1
#
_cell.length_a   1.000
_cell.length_b   1.000
_cell.length_c   1.000
_cell.angle_alpha   90.00
_cell.angle_beta   90.00
_cell.angle_gamma   90.00
#
_symmetry.space_group_name_H-M   'P 1'
#
loop_
_entity.id
_entity.type
_entity.pdbx_description
1 polymer ?
#
loop_
_entity_poly.entity_id
_entity_poly.type
_entity_poly.pdbx_seq_one_letter_code
_entity_poly.pdbx_strand_id
1 'polypeptide(L)'
;MIKAYKQFWKNYINFTGVSTRSEFWWVFLINSIIYAVFALAFGGVAVITAFATGHADKSFGIAALIGIAVCVLYAIASIIPTISLYFRRYRDAGVTPWFLLITYVLPGIITRLDGYKHNAWLSALVTIISIIGFIILVMPSKDRK
;
A
#
# COMPACT_ATOMS: atom_id res chain seq x y z
N MET A 1 11.32 15.26 -1.90
CA MET A 1 10.36 14.29 -2.50
C MET A 1 10.99 13.39 -3.58
N ILE A 2 11.41 13.88 -4.74
CA ILE A 2 11.91 13.03 -5.86
C ILE A 2 13.14 12.19 -5.47
N LYS A 3 14.08 12.77 -4.70
CA LYS A 3 15.25 12.04 -4.19
C LYS A 3 14.86 10.85 -3.31
N ALA A 4 13.83 10.99 -2.47
CA ALA A 4 13.32 9.93 -1.60
C ALA A 4 12.71 8.79 -2.42
N TYR A 5 11.92 9.13 -3.44
CA TYR A 5 11.31 8.14 -4.33
C TYR A 5 12.35 7.42 -5.21
N LYS A 6 13.40 8.11 -5.67
CA LYS A 6 14.53 7.47 -6.33
C LYS A 6 15.28 6.51 -5.39
N GLN A 7 15.44 6.89 -4.12
CA GLN A 7 16.08 6.05 -3.11
C GLN A 7 15.24 4.82 -2.74
N PHE A 8 13.91 4.95 -2.77
CA PHE A 8 12.97 3.85 -2.58
C PHE A 8 13.21 2.74 -3.61
N TRP A 9 13.31 3.09 -4.89
CA TRP A 9 13.61 2.13 -5.95
C TRP A 9 15.07 1.67 -5.97
N LYS A 10 16.03 2.53 -5.58
CA LYS A 10 17.46 2.16 -5.62
C LYS A 10 17.87 1.23 -4.48
N ASN A 11 17.33 1.44 -3.28
CA ASN A 11 17.71 0.68 -2.09
C ASN A 11 16.69 -0.40 -1.71
N TYR A 12 15.87 -0.89 -2.64
CA TYR A 12 14.80 -1.84 -2.31
C TYR A 12 15.30 -3.14 -1.64
N ILE A 13 16.51 -3.60 -1.98
CA ILE A 13 17.13 -4.81 -1.39
C ILE A 13 17.82 -4.53 -0.05
N ASN A 14 18.10 -3.27 0.28
CA ASN A 14 18.86 -2.94 1.48
C ASN A 14 17.95 -2.86 2.72
N PHE A 15 17.83 -3.93 3.49
CA PHE A 15 17.00 -3.93 4.71
C PHE A 15 17.66 -3.26 5.93
N THR A 16 18.93 -2.87 5.84
CA THR A 16 19.72 -2.37 6.96
C THR A 16 19.88 -0.85 7.00
N GLY A 17 19.58 -0.15 5.91
CA GLY A 17 19.66 1.32 5.82
C GLY A 17 18.70 2.07 6.77
N VAL A 18 18.96 3.35 6.98
CA VAL A 18 18.09 4.26 7.75
C VAL A 18 17.18 5.01 6.78
N SER A 19 15.97 5.34 7.20
CA SER A 19 15.07 6.19 6.40
C SER A 19 14.53 7.30 7.27
N THR A 20 14.70 8.54 6.84
CA THR A 20 14.17 9.68 7.60
C THR A 20 12.64 9.63 7.57
N ARG A 21 11.97 10.17 8.60
CA ARG A 21 10.50 10.16 8.67
C ARG A 21 9.88 10.86 7.46
N SER A 22 10.51 11.95 7.01
CA SER A 22 10.06 12.67 5.82
C SER A 22 10.13 11.82 4.55
N GLU A 23 11.17 11.01 4.38
CA GLU A 23 11.30 10.11 3.22
C GLU A 23 10.20 9.05 3.21
N PHE A 24 9.88 8.47 4.38
CA PHE A 24 8.79 7.50 4.50
C PHE A 24 7.45 8.11 4.04
N TRP A 25 7.07 9.26 4.60
CA TRP A 25 5.77 9.88 4.30
C TRP A 25 5.69 10.39 2.86
N TRP A 26 6.79 10.90 2.29
CA TRP A 26 6.82 11.28 0.88
C TRP A 26 6.64 10.08 -0.04
N VAL A 27 7.31 8.96 0.25
CA VAL A 27 7.15 7.72 -0.53
C VAL A 27 5.75 7.15 -0.39
N PHE A 28 5.18 7.17 0.82
CA PHE A 28 3.79 6.77 1.07
C PHE A 28 2.83 7.61 0.22
N LEU A 29 2.94 8.94 0.29
CA LEU A 29 2.07 9.86 -0.44
C LEU A 29 2.18 9.68 -1.96
N ILE A 30 3.40 9.54 -2.51
CA ILE A 30 3.59 9.32 -3.96
C ILE A 30 2.95 8.01 -4.39
N ASN A 31 3.15 6.92 -3.63
CA ASN A 31 2.49 5.64 -3.94
C ASN A 31 0.97 5.76 -3.84
N SER A 32 0.43 6.46 -2.83
CA SER A 32 -1.01 6.71 -2.71
C SER A 32 -1.57 7.46 -3.91
N ILE A 33 -0.87 8.48 -4.42
CA ILE A 33 -1.27 9.21 -5.63
C ILE A 33 -1.24 8.29 -6.85
N ILE A 34 -0.19 7.47 -7.02
CA ILE A 34 -0.10 6.53 -8.16
C ILE A 34 -1.28 5.55 -8.13
N TYR A 35 -1.58 4.97 -6.96
CA TYR A 35 -2.73 4.06 -6.82
C TYR A 35 -4.07 4.77 -7.02
N ALA A 36 -4.21 6.02 -6.58
CA ALA A 36 -5.43 6.81 -6.82
C ALA A 36 -5.63 7.11 -8.32
N VAL A 37 -4.55 7.47 -9.04
CA VAL A 37 -4.59 7.68 -10.49
C VAL A 37 -4.97 6.39 -11.20
N PHE A 38 -4.40 5.25 -10.81
CA PHE A 38 -4.80 3.94 -11.36
C PHE A 38 -6.27 3.61 -11.08
N ALA A 39 -6.75 3.86 -9.86
CA ALA A 39 -8.15 3.63 -9.51
C ALA A 39 -9.10 4.51 -10.33
N LEU A 40 -8.77 5.78 -10.56
CA LEU A 40 -9.57 6.68 -11.39
C LEU A 40 -9.49 6.31 -12.88
N ALA A 41 -8.30 6.03 -13.39
CA ALA A 41 -8.07 5.73 -14.80
C ALA A 41 -8.72 4.41 -15.23
N PHE A 42 -8.76 3.39 -14.36
CA PHE A 42 -9.27 2.06 -14.73
C PHE A 42 -10.59 1.70 -14.03
N GLY A 43 -10.77 2.13 -12.77
CA GLY A 43 -12.04 1.98 -12.07
C GLY A 43 -13.10 2.98 -12.56
N GLY A 44 -12.71 4.22 -12.86
CA GLY A 44 -13.60 5.22 -13.43
C GLY A 44 -14.12 4.85 -14.82
N VAL A 45 -13.28 4.21 -15.64
CA VAL A 45 -13.69 3.72 -16.97
C VAL A 45 -14.79 2.67 -16.86
N ALA A 46 -14.65 1.69 -15.95
CA ALA A 46 -15.67 0.66 -15.74
C ALA A 46 -17.02 1.23 -15.24
N VAL A 47 -16.96 2.28 -14.43
CA VAL A 47 -18.15 2.98 -13.93
C VAL A 47 -18.82 3.77 -15.06
N ILE A 48 -18.04 4.52 -15.85
CA ILE A 48 -18.56 5.32 -16.98
C ILE A 48 -19.18 4.43 -18.07
N THR A 49 -18.55 3.30 -18.43
CA THR A 49 -19.15 2.37 -19.39
C THR A 49 -20.45 1.78 -18.86
N ALA A 50 -20.50 1.34 -17.59
CA ALA A 50 -21.71 0.81 -17.00
C ALA A 50 -22.87 1.83 -16.99
N PHE A 51 -22.59 3.11 -16.73
CA PHE A 51 -23.60 4.17 -16.80
C PHE A 51 -24.05 4.51 -18.23
N ALA A 52 -23.14 4.47 -19.21
CA ALA A 52 -23.42 4.87 -20.58
C ALA A 52 -24.17 3.82 -21.39
N THR A 53 -23.92 2.52 -21.16
CA THR A 53 -24.52 1.43 -21.97
C THR A 53 -25.69 0.73 -21.30
N GLY A 54 -25.99 1.04 -20.03
CA GLY A 54 -27.05 0.40 -19.24
C GLY A 54 -26.82 -1.09 -18.97
N HIS A 55 -25.75 -1.65 -19.51
CA HIS A 55 -25.28 -3.00 -19.31
C HIS A 55 -23.88 -2.91 -18.71
N ALA A 56 -23.66 -3.56 -17.56
CA ALA A 56 -22.33 -3.78 -17.00
C ALA A 56 -21.57 -4.84 -17.82
N ASP A 57 -21.60 -4.70 -19.15
CA ASP A 57 -20.98 -5.65 -20.04
C ASP A 57 -19.46 -5.56 -19.88
N LYS A 58 -18.88 -6.73 -19.60
CA LYS A 58 -17.47 -6.98 -19.32
C LYS A 58 -16.56 -6.77 -20.54
N SER A 59 -16.90 -5.86 -21.44
CA SER A 59 -16.03 -5.51 -22.56
C SER A 59 -14.94 -4.56 -22.05
N PHE A 60 -13.99 -5.11 -21.30
CA PHE A 60 -12.72 -4.43 -21.07
C PHE A 60 -12.03 -4.30 -22.43
N GLY A 61 -12.11 -3.12 -23.04
CA GLY A 61 -11.38 -2.84 -24.27
C GLY A 61 -9.89 -3.09 -24.09
N ILE A 62 -9.18 -3.37 -25.19
CA ILE A 62 -7.73 -3.69 -25.19
C ILE A 62 -6.93 -2.66 -24.38
N ALA A 63 -7.29 -1.37 -24.46
CA ALA A 63 -6.66 -0.30 -23.69
C ALA A 63 -6.82 -0.47 -22.16
N ALA A 64 -8.00 -0.90 -21.68
CA ALA A 64 -8.24 -1.15 -20.26
C ALA A 64 -7.47 -2.40 -19.78
N LEU A 65 -7.33 -3.41 -20.63
CA LEU A 65 -6.59 -4.63 -20.33
C LEU A 65 -5.08 -4.36 -20.22
N ILE A 66 -4.52 -3.54 -21.13
CA ILE A 66 -3.14 -3.03 -21.04
C ILE A 66 -2.97 -2.23 -19.74
N GLY A 67 -3.94 -1.38 -19.42
CA GLY A 67 -3.96 -0.60 -18.20
C GLY A 67 -3.88 -1.42 -16.92
N ILE A 68 -4.75 -2.43 -16.80
CA ILE A 68 -4.75 -3.38 -15.69
C ILE A 68 -3.41 -4.12 -15.61
N ALA A 69 -2.85 -4.55 -16.75
CA ALA A 69 -1.55 -5.21 -16.78
C ALA A 69 -0.44 -4.31 -16.23
N VAL A 70 -0.40 -3.03 -16.61
CA VAL A 70 0.55 -2.05 -16.07
C VAL A 70 0.36 -1.86 -14.56
N CYS A 71 -0.88 -1.77 -14.08
CA CYS A 71 -1.17 -1.66 -12.65
C CYS A 71 -0.68 -2.88 -11.88
N VAL A 72 -0.92 -4.09 -12.39
CA VAL A 72 -0.47 -5.34 -11.77
C VAL A 72 1.05 -5.42 -11.73
N LEU A 73 1.73 -5.06 -12.82
CA LEU A 73 3.19 -5.03 -12.88
C LEU A 73 3.77 -4.01 -11.88
N TYR A 74 3.20 -2.81 -11.81
CA TYR A 74 3.61 -1.80 -10.83
C TYR A 74 3.38 -2.29 -9.39
N ALA A 75 2.20 -2.87 -9.12
CA ALA A 75 1.87 -3.41 -7.82
C ALA A 75 2.91 -4.44 -7.38
N ILE A 76 3.21 -5.44 -8.22
CA ILE A 76 4.21 -6.49 -7.95
C ILE A 76 5.60 -5.89 -7.73
N ALA A 77 6.04 -4.99 -8.61
CA ALA A 77 7.34 -4.34 -8.49
C ALA A 77 7.47 -3.52 -7.21
N SER A 78 6.38 -2.91 -6.74
CA SER A 78 6.37 -2.08 -5.53
C SER A 78 6.33 -2.87 -4.22
N ILE A 79 6.04 -4.18 -4.23
CA ILE A 79 5.95 -5.00 -3.01
C ILE A 79 7.28 -5.00 -2.24
N ILE A 80 8.39 -5.36 -2.91
CA ILE A 80 9.69 -5.50 -2.25
C ILE A 80 10.19 -4.16 -1.70
N PRO A 81 10.20 -3.06 -2.49
CA PRO A 81 10.56 -1.73 -1.97
C PRO A 81 9.69 -1.29 -0.78
N THR A 82 8.39 -1.58 -0.81
CA THR A 82 7.45 -1.23 0.26
C THR A 82 7.77 -1.98 1.54
N ILE A 83 8.00 -3.30 1.47
CA ILE A 83 8.42 -4.10 2.62
C ILE A 83 9.73 -3.58 3.21
N SER A 84 10.72 -3.28 2.36
CA SER A 84 12.02 -2.73 2.77
C SER A 84 11.87 -1.41 3.55
N LEU A 85 11.02 -0.50 3.05
CA LEU A 85 10.73 0.77 3.70
C LEU A 85 10.09 0.57 5.08
N TYR A 86 9.08 -0.29 5.18
CA TYR A 86 8.43 -0.60 6.45
C TYR A 86 9.37 -1.27 7.45
N PHE A 87 10.20 -2.23 7.02
CA PHE A 87 11.19 -2.87 7.89
C PHE A 87 12.14 -1.86 8.54
N ARG A 88 12.62 -0.88 7.76
CA ARG A 88 13.45 0.21 8.29
C ARG A 88 12.68 1.07 9.28
N ARG A 89 11.45 1.47 8.94
CA ARG A 89 10.63 2.33 9.80
C ARG A 89 10.31 1.68 11.15
N TYR A 90 9.94 0.39 11.15
CA TYR A 90 9.66 -0.35 12.39
C TYR A 90 10.90 -0.44 13.28
N ARG A 91 12.05 -0.75 12.68
CA ARG A 91 13.33 -0.79 13.39
C ARG A 91 13.72 0.59 13.93
N ASP A 92 13.52 1.64 13.15
CA ASP A 92 13.79 3.02 13.55
C ASP A 92 12.83 3.49 14.66
N ALA A 93 11.60 2.95 14.71
CA ALA A 93 10.64 3.17 15.80
C ALA A 93 10.94 2.33 17.06
N GLY A 94 11.98 1.49 17.04
CA GLY A 94 12.36 0.62 18.16
C GLY A 94 11.49 -0.63 18.31
N VAL A 95 10.71 -0.99 17.29
CA VAL A 95 9.86 -2.18 17.25
C VAL A 95 10.50 -3.25 16.37
N THR A 96 10.30 -4.52 16.68
CA THR A 96 10.78 -5.63 15.84
C THR A 96 10.10 -5.56 14.46
N PRO A 97 10.85 -5.63 13.34
CA PRO A 97 10.28 -5.53 11.98
C PRO A 97 9.21 -6.58 11.67
N TRP A 98 9.27 -7.74 12.34
CA TRP A 98 8.28 -8.82 12.23
C TRP A 98 6.86 -8.40 12.62
N PHE A 99 6.67 -7.34 13.40
CA PHE A 99 5.35 -6.79 13.69
C PHE A 99 4.60 -6.33 12.44
N LEU A 100 5.30 -6.06 11.33
CA LEU A 100 4.68 -5.80 10.03
C LEU A 100 3.70 -6.91 9.63
N LEU A 101 4.02 -8.18 9.92
CA LEU A 101 3.14 -9.30 9.60
C LEU A 101 1.80 -9.19 10.37
N ILE A 102 1.85 -8.76 11.62
CA ILE A 102 0.66 -8.59 12.45
C ILE A 102 -0.11 -7.34 12.06
N THR A 103 0.56 -6.22 11.81
CA THR A 103 -0.10 -4.93 11.60
C THR A 103 -0.54 -4.67 10.16
N TYR A 104 0.04 -5.37 9.19
CA TYR A 104 -0.23 -5.14 7.76
C TYR A 104 -0.69 -6.41 7.03
N VAL A 105 0.04 -7.52 7.16
CA VAL A 105 -0.28 -8.75 6.42
C VAL A 105 -1.56 -9.41 6.94
N LEU A 106 -1.69 -9.57 8.26
CA LEU A 106 -2.84 -10.22 8.88
C LEU A 106 -4.16 -9.45 8.65
N PRO A 107 -4.23 -8.12 8.87
CA PRO A 107 -5.35 -7.29 8.45
C PRO A 107 -5.67 -7.41 6.95
N GLY A 108 -4.64 -7.42 6.11
CA GLY A 108 -4.79 -7.59 4.66
C GLY A 108 -5.43 -8.92 4.27
N ILE A 109 -5.07 -10.02 4.93
CA ILE A 109 -5.67 -11.33 4.68
C ILE A 109 -7.11 -11.37 5.20
N ILE A 110 -7.35 -10.94 6.45
CA ILE A 110 -8.68 -10.98 7.07
C ILE A 110 -9.69 -10.17 6.26
N THR A 111 -9.34 -8.94 5.85
CA THR A 111 -10.24 -8.09 5.06
C THR A 111 -10.62 -8.70 3.71
N ARG A 112 -9.73 -9.47 3.09
CA ARG A 112 -10.00 -10.15 1.82
C ARG A 112 -10.85 -11.40 1.99
N LEU A 113 -10.71 -12.10 3.11
CA LEU A 113 -11.52 -13.27 3.44
C LEU A 113 -12.91 -12.88 3.96
N ASP A 114 -13.02 -11.80 4.74
CA ASP A 114 -14.28 -11.31 5.34
C ASP A 114 -15.17 -10.53 4.35
N GLY A 115 -14.62 -10.16 3.18
CA GLY A 115 -15.33 -9.40 2.14
C GLY A 115 -16.60 -10.05 1.58
N TYR A 116 -16.91 -11.30 1.96
CA TYR A 116 -18.11 -12.01 1.56
C TYR A 116 -19.26 -11.94 2.60
N LYS A 117 -18.95 -11.73 3.88
CA LYS A 117 -19.91 -11.63 4.98
C LYS A 117 -19.39 -10.58 5.95
N HIS A 118 -19.53 -9.31 5.62
CA HIS A 118 -19.00 -8.20 6.42
C HIS A 118 -19.36 -8.34 7.91
N ASN A 119 -18.43 -8.87 8.69
CA ASN A 119 -18.61 -9.08 10.11
C ASN A 119 -18.12 -7.83 10.83
N ALA A 120 -19.06 -7.08 11.42
CA ALA A 120 -18.75 -5.81 12.10
C ALA A 120 -17.68 -5.97 13.19
N TRP A 121 -17.67 -7.12 13.89
CA TRP A 121 -16.69 -7.40 14.94
C TRP A 121 -15.28 -7.68 14.39
N LEU A 122 -15.14 -8.45 13.30
CA LEU A 122 -13.85 -8.73 12.66
C LEU A 122 -13.25 -7.45 12.07
N SER A 123 -14.06 -6.67 11.35
CA SER A 123 -13.63 -5.38 10.80
C SER A 123 -13.22 -4.38 11.88
N ALA A 124 -13.89 -4.36 13.03
CA ALA A 124 -13.46 -3.55 14.18
C ALA A 124 -12.09 -3.96 14.71
N LEU A 125 -11.84 -5.27 14.91
CA LEU A 125 -10.53 -5.78 15.36
C LEU A 125 -9.40 -5.44 14.37
N VAL A 126 -9.65 -5.64 13.08
CA VAL A 126 -8.73 -5.28 12.00
C VAL A 126 -8.39 -3.78 12.07
N THR A 127 -9.41 -2.93 12.25
CA THR A 127 -9.22 -1.48 12.33
C THR A 127 -8.35 -1.09 13.51
N ILE A 128 -8.56 -1.70 14.68
CA ILE A 128 -7.72 -1.48 15.88
C ILE A 128 -6.26 -1.85 15.60
N ILE A 129 -6.01 -3.01 14.99
CA ILE A 129 -4.67 -3.46 14.64
C ILE A 129 -4.01 -2.50 13.64
N SER A 130 -4.76 -2.02 12.64
CA SER A 130 -4.27 -1.04 11.67
C SER A 130 -3.96 0.32 12.31
N ILE A 131 -4.72 0.77 13.30
CA ILE A 131 -4.43 1.98 14.08
C ILE A 131 -3.11 1.82 14.85
N ILE A 132 -2.89 0.67 15.50
CA ILE A 132 -1.61 0.39 16.19
C ILE A 132 -0.45 0.44 15.19
N GLY A 133 -0.60 -0.17 14.02
CA GLY A 133 0.37 -0.09 12.93
C GLY A 133 0.66 1.35 12.52
N PHE A 134 -0.38 2.16 12.34
CA PHE A 134 -0.24 3.57 11.99
C PHE A 134 0.51 4.38 13.05
N ILE A 135 0.20 4.16 14.34
CA ILE A 135 0.91 4.81 15.46
C ILE A 135 2.40 4.48 15.40
N ILE A 136 2.78 3.22 15.14
CA ILE A 136 4.18 2.81 15.00
C ILE A 136 4.88 3.56 13.86
N LEU A 137 4.20 3.80 12.75
CA LEU A 137 4.76 4.53 11.61
C LEU A 137 5.00 6.01 11.93
N VAL A 138 4.09 6.63 12.69
CA VAL A 138 4.14 8.04 13.12
C VAL A 138 5.16 8.27 14.23
N MET A 139 5.43 7.26 15.07
CA MET A 139 6.32 7.37 16.24
C MET A 139 7.65 8.05 15.89
N PRO A 140 8.32 8.68 16.85
CA PRO A 140 9.64 9.20 16.60
C PRO A 140 10.68 8.10 16.38
N SER A 141 11.66 8.37 15.51
CA SER A 141 12.89 7.59 15.46
C SER A 141 13.54 7.67 16.83
N LYS A 142 13.82 6.52 17.44
CA LYS A 142 14.57 6.48 18.70
C LYS A 142 16.00 6.87 18.33
N ASP A 143 16.42 8.08 18.70
CA ASP A 143 17.79 8.55 18.42
C ASP A 143 18.77 7.48 18.94
N ARG A 144 19.54 6.89 18.02
CA ARG A 144 20.75 6.19 18.43
C ARG A 144 21.74 7.28 18.81
N LYS A 145 21.92 7.45 20.12
CA LYS A 145 23.21 7.92 20.62
C LYS A 145 24.30 6.98 20.13
#